data_AF-B8HEM0-F1
#
_entry.id   AF-B8HEM0-F1
#
_cell.length_a   1.000
_cell.length_b   1.000
_cell.length_c   1.000
_cell.angle_alpha   90.00
_cell.angle_beta   90.00
_cell.angle_gamma   90.00
#
_symmetry.space_group_name_H-M   'P 1'
#
loop_
_entity.id
_entity.type
_entity.pdbx_description
1 polymer ?
#
loop_
_entity_poly.entity_id
_entity_poly.type
_entity_poly.pdbx_seq_one_letter_code
_entity_poly.pdbx_strand_id
1 'polypeptide(L)'
;MVGMGKRLDGGVLMVFAVTLLFLSVLSTFMVFGSGFDWDPDDYSPQYWQAEIPKRQWIMAIGVAVPAASMATAAASMFARPRRPARIIFGGLVAVLALVPFVVSWYLGDDAVSSAQYWAYKSQGSYPR
;
A
#
# COMPACT_ATOMS: atom_id res chain seq x y z
N MET A 1 -28.54 13.72 27.03
CA MET A 1 -27.12 13.30 26.95
C MET A 1 -26.72 13.32 25.48
N VAL A 2 -26.15 14.43 25.00
CA VAL A 2 -25.62 14.53 23.64
C VAL A 2 -24.14 14.23 23.73
N GLY A 3 -23.72 13.07 23.21
CA GLY A 3 -22.33 12.67 23.15
C GLY A 3 -21.52 13.73 22.39
N MET A 4 -20.73 14.48 23.14
CA MET A 4 -19.83 15.51 22.62
C MET A 4 -18.67 14.78 21.95
N GLY A 5 -18.88 14.34 20.70
CA GLY A 5 -17.83 13.78 19.87
C GLY A 5 -16.72 14.82 19.74
N LYS A 6 -15.61 14.61 20.44
CA LYS A 6 -14.41 15.46 20.34
C LYS A 6 -14.07 15.58 18.85
N ARG A 7 -14.23 16.78 18.29
CA ARG A 7 -13.80 17.05 16.92
C ARG A 7 -12.32 16.70 16.83
N LEU A 8 -11.95 15.77 15.94
CA LEU A 8 -10.56 15.41 15.70
C LEU A 8 -9.79 16.66 15.25
N ASP A 9 -8.80 17.04 16.04
CA ASP A 9 -7.92 18.17 15.74
C ASP A 9 -7.10 17.85 14.48
N GLY A 10 -6.96 18.84 13.60
CA GLY A 10 -6.09 18.73 12.43
C GLY A 10 -4.65 18.36 12.79
N GLY A 11 -4.16 18.77 13.97
CA GLY A 11 -2.86 18.33 14.48
C GLY A 11 -2.77 16.82 14.67
N VAL A 12 -3.79 16.22 15.30
CA VAL A 12 -3.88 14.76 15.52
C VAL A 12 -3.97 14.01 14.20
N LEU A 13 -4.76 14.51 13.25
CA LEU A 13 -4.82 13.94 11.90
C LEU A 13 -3.46 13.98 11.20
N MET A 14 -2.69 15.07 11.38
CA MET A 14 -1.35 15.15 10.80
C MET A 14 -0.41 14.10 11.39
N VAL A 15 -0.47 13.87 12.71
CA VAL A 15 0.31 12.82 13.37
C VAL A 15 -0.03 11.45 12.76
N PHE A 16 -1.32 11.13 12.62
CA PHE A 16 -1.73 9.88 11.97
C PHE A 16 -1.25 9.77 10.52
N ALA A 17 -1.35 10.86 9.74
CA ALA A 17 -0.88 10.87 8.35
C ALA A 17 0.62 10.56 8.26
N VAL A 18 1.44 11.15 9.13
CA VAL A 18 2.88 10.89 9.21
C VAL A 18 3.16 9.46 9.68
N THR A 19 2.46 8.96 10.71
CA THR A 19 2.59 7.56 11.13
C THR A 19 2.27 6.60 10.00
N LEU A 20 1.19 6.84 9.25
CA LEU A 20 0.83 6.05 8.08
C LEU A 20 1.85 6.17 6.95
N LEU A 21 2.53 7.31 6.79
CA LEU A 21 3.63 7.48 5.84
C LEU A 21 4.83 6.60 6.23
N PHE A 22 5.16 6.48 7.52
CA PHE A 22 6.20 5.54 7.95
C PHE A 22 5.77 4.08 7.73
N LEU A 23 4.51 3.76 8.05
CA LEU A 23 3.97 2.42 7.82
C LEU A 23 3.90 2.07 6.33
N SER A 24 3.71 3.05 5.43
CA SER A 24 3.67 2.79 3.99
C SER A 24 5.01 2.34 3.43
N VAL A 25 6.12 2.83 4.02
CA VAL A 25 7.46 2.31 3.67
C VAL A 25 7.56 0.83 4.06
N LEU A 26 7.13 0.47 5.27
CA LEU A 26 7.15 -0.93 5.72
C LEU A 26 6.24 -1.82 4.86
N SER A 27 5.04 -1.35 4.52
CA SER A 27 4.12 -2.11 3.66
C SER A 27 4.69 -2.28 2.25
N THR A 28 5.40 -1.26 1.73
CA THR A 28 6.07 -1.36 0.42
C THR A 28 7.14 -2.46 0.44
N PHE A 29 7.93 -2.58 1.52
CA PHE A 29 8.90 -3.68 1.66
C PHE A 29 8.23 -5.06 1.71
N MET A 30 7.06 -5.18 2.33
CA MET A 30 6.30 -6.45 2.32
C MET A 30 5.83 -6.81 0.91
N VAL A 31 5.34 -5.83 0.15
CA VAL A 31 4.94 -6.05 -1.26
C VAL A 31 6.13 -6.48 -2.10
N PHE A 32 7.26 -5.77 -1.97
CA PHE A 32 8.51 -6.13 -2.63
C PHE A 32 8.92 -7.57 -2.32
N GLY A 33 8.92 -7.96 -1.05
CA GLY A 33 9.27 -9.31 -0.62
C GLY A 33 8.31 -10.38 -1.16
N SER A 34 7.03 -10.05 -1.36
CA SER A 34 6.04 -10.99 -1.90
C SER A 34 6.21 -11.32 -3.38
N GLY A 35 6.91 -10.46 -4.13
CA GLY A 35 7.26 -10.71 -5.53
C GLY A 35 8.64 -11.34 -5.71
N PHE A 36 9.41 -11.52 -4.64
CA PHE A 36 10.75 -12.07 -4.71
C PHE A 36 10.71 -13.60 -4.66
N ASP A 37 10.79 -14.21 -5.84
CA ASP A 37 10.72 -15.67 -6.02
C ASP A 37 12.12 -16.25 -6.28
N TRP A 38 12.69 -16.92 -5.28
CA TRP A 38 13.95 -17.67 -5.44
C TRP A 38 13.65 -19.04 -6.04
N ASP A 39 13.99 -19.21 -7.32
CA ASP A 39 13.78 -20.40 -8.14
C ASP A 39 12.30 -20.84 -8.25
N PRO A 40 11.47 -20.12 -9.03
CA PRO A 40 10.02 -20.35 -9.07
C PRO A 40 9.61 -21.68 -9.71
N ASP A 41 10.49 -22.32 -10.48
CA ASP A 41 10.25 -23.62 -11.13
C ASP A 41 10.24 -24.79 -10.12
N ASP A 42 10.79 -24.62 -8.91
CA ASP A 42 10.82 -25.64 -7.85
C ASP A 42 9.45 -25.88 -7.18
N TYR A 43 8.48 -24.99 -7.43
CA TYR A 43 7.16 -25.04 -6.80
C TYR A 43 6.07 -25.57 -7.74
N SER A 44 5.13 -26.34 -7.19
CA SER A 44 4.01 -26.88 -7.95
C SER A 44 3.00 -25.81 -8.38
N PRO A 45 2.25 -26.00 -9.47
CA PRO A 45 1.18 -25.06 -9.85
C PRO A 45 0.13 -24.84 -8.74
N GLN A 46 -0.15 -25.86 -7.91
CA GLN A 46 -1.08 -25.72 -6.79
C GLN A 46 -0.55 -24.78 -5.70
N TYR A 47 0.77 -24.77 -5.47
CA TYR A 47 1.40 -23.79 -4.58
C TYR A 47 1.16 -22.37 -5.08
N TRP A 48 1.42 -22.12 -6.37
CA TRP A 48 1.22 -20.81 -6.99
C TRP A 48 -0.25 -20.35 -6.96
N GLN A 49 -1.20 -21.27 -7.19
CA GLN A 49 -2.63 -20.97 -7.06
C GLN A 49 -3.01 -20.51 -5.64
N ALA A 50 -2.42 -21.12 -4.62
CA ALA A 50 -2.64 -20.73 -3.22
C ALA A 50 -1.95 -19.40 -2.85
N GLU A 51 -0.93 -18.99 -3.62
CA GLU A 51 -0.16 -17.78 -3.37
C GLU A 51 -0.80 -16.52 -3.99
N ILE A 52 -1.54 -16.66 -5.10
CA ILE A 52 -2.29 -15.57 -5.75
C ILE A 52 -3.10 -14.74 -4.74
N PRO A 53 -4.02 -15.32 -3.93
CA PRO A 53 -4.83 -14.53 -3.01
C PRO A 53 -3.98 -13.86 -1.92
N LYS A 54 -2.85 -14.47 -1.50
CA LYS A 54 -1.95 -13.86 -0.53
C LYS A 54 -1.28 -12.62 -1.09
N ARG A 55 -0.75 -12.71 -2.32
CA ARG A 55 -0.11 -11.57 -3.02
C ARG A 55 -1.11 -10.45 -3.30
N GLN A 56 -2.35 -10.79 -3.66
CA GLN A 56 -3.43 -9.81 -3.80
C GLN A 56 -3.71 -9.06 -2.50
N TRP A 57 -3.76 -9.77 -1.36
CA TRP A 57 -3.93 -9.13 -0.05
C TRP A 57 -2.74 -8.26 0.33
N ILE A 58 -1.51 -8.72 0.07
CA ILE A 58 -0.30 -7.94 0.33
C ILE A 58 -0.27 -6.67 -0.52
N MET A 59 -0.60 -6.76 -1.82
CA MET A 59 -0.78 -5.59 -2.70
C MET A 59 -1.85 -4.64 -2.15
N ALA A 60 -3.02 -5.17 -1.78
CA ALA A 60 -4.12 -4.36 -1.25
C ALA A 60 -3.70 -3.58 0.00
N ILE A 61 -3.01 -4.22 0.95
CA ILE A 61 -2.47 -3.56 2.14
C ILE A 61 -1.39 -2.54 1.75
N GLY A 62 -0.47 -2.93 0.87
CA GLY A 62 0.62 -2.11 0.36
C GLY A 62 0.15 -0.78 -0.24
N VAL A 63 -0.99 -0.81 -0.93
CA VAL A 63 -1.61 0.37 -1.56
C VAL A 63 -2.53 1.12 -0.58
N ALA A 64 -3.25 0.40 0.30
CA ALA A 64 -4.20 1.00 1.22
C ALA A 64 -3.54 1.89 2.29
N VAL A 65 -2.39 1.49 2.83
CA VAL A 65 -1.68 2.28 3.85
C VAL A 65 -1.24 3.66 3.35
N PRO A 66 -0.50 3.79 2.21
CA PRO A 66 -0.17 5.10 1.67
C PRO A 66 -1.40 5.88 1.20
N ALA A 67 -2.44 5.21 0.68
CA ALA A 67 -3.71 5.88 0.37
C ALA A 67 -4.36 6.50 1.61
N ALA A 68 -4.38 5.77 2.73
CA ALA A 68 -4.89 6.27 4.00
C ALA A 68 -4.03 7.42 4.54
N SER A 69 -2.70 7.38 4.36
CA SER A 69 -1.81 8.50 4.68
C SER A 69 -2.19 9.76 3.90
N MET A 70 -2.34 9.66 2.57
CA MET A 70 -2.75 10.77 1.71
C MET A 70 -4.11 11.33 2.11
N ALA A 71 -5.11 10.46 2.32
CA ALA A 71 -6.46 10.87 2.71
C ALA A 71 -6.46 11.57 4.08
N THR A 72 -5.68 11.07 5.03
CA THR A 72 -5.57 11.66 6.37
C THR A 72 -4.81 12.99 6.35
N ALA A 73 -3.75 13.10 5.54
CA ALA A 73 -3.02 14.34 5.31
C ALA A 73 -3.96 15.40 4.70
N ALA A 74 -4.70 15.03 3.65
CA ALA A 74 -5.70 15.91 3.03
C ALA A 74 -6.77 16.36 4.03
N ALA A 75 -7.32 15.44 4.82
CA ALA A 75 -8.29 15.78 5.88
C ALA A 75 -7.71 16.76 6.90
N SER A 76 -6.43 16.59 7.30
CA SER A 76 -5.74 17.50 8.22
C SER A 76 -5.60 18.93 7.67
N MET A 77 -5.41 19.09 6.35
CA MET A 77 -5.28 20.40 5.70
C MET A 77 -6.57 21.23 5.86
N PHE A 78 -7.74 20.58 5.80
CA PHE A 78 -9.04 21.27 5.88
C PHE A 78 -9.61 21.37 7.30
N ALA A 79 -9.07 20.60 8.25
CA ALA A 79 -9.47 20.63 9.66
C ALA A 79 -9.21 22.00 10.33
N ARG A 80 -9.95 22.30 11.40
CA ARG A 80 -9.76 23.53 12.19
C ARG A 80 -8.85 23.28 13.41
N PRO A 81 -8.09 24.30 13.87
CA PRO A 81 -7.89 25.62 13.27
C PRO A 81 -7.04 25.53 12.01
N ARG A 82 -7.39 26.26 10.95
CA ARG A 82 -6.63 26.24 9.68
C ARG A 82 -5.32 27.00 9.85
N ARG A 83 -4.20 26.37 9.53
CA ARG A 83 -2.85 26.96 9.60
C ARG A 83 -2.13 26.72 8.27
N PRO A 84 -1.61 27.77 7.59
CA PRO A 84 -0.92 27.61 6.30
C PRO A 84 0.22 26.59 6.35
N ALA A 85 1.01 26.59 7.43
CA ALA A 85 2.09 25.62 7.63
C ALA A 85 1.59 24.15 7.59
N ARG A 86 0.40 23.88 8.14
CA ARG A 86 -0.18 22.52 8.11
C ARG A 86 -0.70 22.14 6.72
N ILE A 87 -1.14 23.11 5.93
CA ILE A 87 -1.54 22.88 4.53
C ILE A 87 -0.32 22.49 3.70
N ILE A 88 0.78 23.23 3.85
CA ILE A 88 2.05 22.94 3.15
C ILE A 88 2.58 21.57 3.58
N PHE A 89 2.66 21.31 4.88
CA PHE A 89 3.17 20.04 5.40
C PHE A 89 2.27 18.86 5.03
N GLY A 90 0.94 19.03 5.05
CA GLY A 90 0.00 18.01 4.59
C GLY A 90 0.14 17.70 3.10
N GLY A 91 0.34 18.73 2.28
CA GLY A 91 0.64 18.55 0.86
C GLY A 91 1.94 17.76 0.65
N LEU A 92 3.00 18.07 1.40
CA LEU A 92 4.25 17.33 1.35
C LEU A 92 4.07 15.85 1.75
N VAL A 93 3.37 15.59 2.86
CA VAL A 93 3.07 14.21 3.30
C VAL A 93 2.27 13.45 2.23
N ALA A 94 1.27 14.08 1.61
CA ALA A 94 0.49 13.46 0.56
C ALA A 94 1.34 13.13 -0.68
N VAL A 95 2.21 14.05 -1.12
CA VAL A 95 3.14 13.81 -2.25
C VAL A 95 4.14 12.70 -1.91
N LEU A 96 4.68 12.69 -0.70
CA LEU A 96 5.60 11.64 -0.26
C LEU A 96 4.92 10.28 -0.17
N ALA A 97 3.64 10.22 0.24
CA ALA A 97 2.86 8.98 0.28
C ALA A 97 2.45 8.47 -1.11
N LEU A 98 2.42 9.33 -2.13
CA LEU A 98 2.15 8.93 -3.51
C LEU A 98 3.24 7.99 -4.06
N VAL A 99 4.50 8.20 -3.68
CA VAL A 99 5.62 7.34 -4.11
C VAL A 99 5.43 5.88 -3.68
N PRO A 100 5.30 5.53 -2.37
CA PRO A 100 5.06 4.16 -1.95
C PRO A 100 3.72 3.60 -2.43
N PHE A 101 2.70 4.44 -2.67
CA PHE A 101 1.44 4.01 -3.31
C PHE A 101 1.71 3.45 -4.71
N VAL A 102 2.38 4.23 -5.56
CA VAL A 102 2.67 3.85 -6.95
C VAL A 102 3.63 2.65 -6.98
N VAL A 103 4.67 2.66 -6.15
CA VAL A 103 5.63 1.54 -6.06
C VAL A 103 4.95 0.26 -5.61
N SER A 104 4.12 0.30 -4.55
CA SER A 104 3.37 -0.87 -4.09
C SER A 104 2.36 -1.38 -5.12
N TRP A 105 1.77 -0.47 -5.90
CA TRP A 105 0.88 -0.86 -7.00
C TRP A 105 1.65 -1.67 -8.06
N TYR A 106 2.75 -1.13 -8.58
CA TYR A 106 3.53 -1.81 -9.63
C TYR A 106 4.15 -3.11 -9.13
N LEU A 107 4.76 -3.13 -7.94
CA LEU A 107 5.37 -4.34 -7.38
C LEU A 107 4.32 -5.41 -7.06
N GLY A 108 3.15 -5.00 -6.55
CA GLY A 108 2.09 -5.94 -6.22
C GLY A 108 1.44 -6.55 -7.47
N ASP A 109 1.22 -5.75 -8.51
CA ASP A 109 0.71 -6.21 -9.80
C ASP A 109 1.67 -7.23 -10.46
N ASP A 110 2.98 -6.93 -10.43
CA ASP A 110 4.02 -7.85 -10.92
C ASP A 110 4.06 -9.15 -10.12
N ALA A 111 4.01 -9.06 -8.78
CA ALA A 111 4.01 -10.23 -7.90
C ALA A 111 2.79 -11.15 -8.14
N VAL A 112 1.60 -10.56 -8.30
CA VAL A 112 0.36 -11.30 -8.61
C VAL A 112 0.42 -11.91 -10.00
N SER A 113 0.87 -11.15 -10.99
CA SER A 113 0.99 -11.60 -12.39
C SER A 113 1.99 -12.75 -12.51
N SER A 114 3.13 -12.68 -11.81
CA SER A 114 4.11 -13.77 -11.71
C SER A 114 3.46 -15.04 -11.14
N ALA A 115 2.75 -14.93 -10.01
CA ALA A 115 2.08 -16.09 -9.41
C ALA A 115 1.01 -16.69 -10.33
N GLN A 116 0.25 -15.86 -11.05
CA GLN A 116 -0.70 -16.33 -12.05
C GLN A 116 -0.01 -17.04 -13.21
N TYR A 117 1.08 -16.47 -13.73
CA TYR A 117 1.88 -17.09 -14.79
C TYR A 117 2.32 -18.49 -14.36
N TRP A 118 2.91 -18.63 -13.18
CA TRP A 118 3.38 -19.92 -12.66
C TRP A 118 2.27 -20.90 -12.32
N ALA A 119 1.11 -20.41 -11.88
CA ALA A 119 -0.08 -21.22 -11.62
C ALA A 119 -0.70 -21.84 -12.88
N TYR A 120 -0.57 -21.16 -14.03
CA TYR A 120 -1.21 -21.56 -15.29
C TYR A 120 -0.24 -22.01 -16.38
N LYS A 121 1.09 -21.88 -16.15
CA LYS A 121 2.12 -22.41 -17.03
C LYS A 121 1.96 -23.92 -17.13
N SER A 122 1.48 -24.42 -18.27
CA SER A 122 1.44 -25.86 -18.54
C SER A 122 2.87 -26.38 -18.71
N GLN A 123 3.25 -27.46 -18.03
CA GLN A 123 4.52 -28.16 -18.28
C GLN A 123 4.62 -28.48 -19.78
N GLY A 124 5.52 -27.81 -20.50
CA GLY A 124 5.77 -28.00 -21.95
C GLY A 124 5.46 -26.81 -22.86
N SER A 125 4.84 -25.73 -22.37
CA SER A 125 4.66 -24.52 -23.19
C SER A 125 5.88 -23.62 -23.07
N TYR A 126 6.80 -23.71 -24.05
CA TYR A 126 7.81 -22.68 -24.28
C TYR A 126 7.12 -21.38 -24.72
N PRO A 127 7.57 -20.20 -24.26
CA PRO A 127 7.12 -18.94 -24.86
C PRO A 127 7.51 -18.92 -26.34
N ARG A 128 6.54 -18.63 -27.21
CA ARG A 128 6.80 -18.21 -28.60
C ARG A 128 7.12 -16.73 -28.63
#